data_AF-A0A925X784-F1
#
_entry.id   AF-A0A925X784-F1
#
_cell.length_a   1.000
_cell.length_b   1.000
_cell.length_c   1.000
_cell.angle_alpha   90.00
_cell.angle_beta   90.00
_cell.angle_gamma   90.00
#
_symmetry.space_group_name_H-M   'P 1'
#
loop_
_entity.id
_entity.type
_entity.pdbx_description
1 polymer ?
#
loop_
_entity_poly.entity_id
_entity_poly.type
_entity_poly.pdbx_seq_one_letter_code
_entity_poly.pdbx_strand_id
1 'polypeptide(L)' 'ASNKRHPLGRYGTAEELAGVANFLLSDDSSWMTGQVLHIDGGMSVLRSL' A
#
# COMPACT_ATOMS: atom_id res chain seq x y z
N ALA A 1 -18.06 -10.78 0.31
CA ALA A 1 -18.26 -9.98 -0.91
C ALA A 1 -17.27 -8.82 -1.05
N SER A 2 -16.94 -8.06 0.01
CA SER A 2 -16.11 -6.84 -0.12
C SER A 2 -14.64 -7.08 -0.48
N ASN A 3 -14.07 -8.23 -0.13
CA ASN A 3 -12.67 -8.59 -0.42
C ASN A 3 -12.27 -8.54 -1.90
N LYS A 4 -13.20 -8.82 -2.81
CA LYS A 4 -12.96 -8.86 -4.26
C LYS A 4 -12.83 -7.48 -4.92
N ARG A 5 -13.05 -6.40 -4.17
CA ARG A 5 -13.00 -5.03 -4.72
C ARG A 5 -11.59 -4.52 -4.92
N HIS A 6 -10.65 -4.96 -4.08
CA HIS A 6 -9.23 -4.70 -4.31
C HIS A 6 -8.81 -5.36 -5.63
N PRO A 7 -8.06 -4.67 -6.52
CA PRO A 7 -7.46 -5.31 -7.69
C PRO A 7 -6.66 -6.58 -7.38
N LEU A 8 -5.99 -6.64 -6.23
CA LEU A 8 -5.30 -7.85 -5.77
C LEU A 8 -6.25 -8.97 -5.26
N GLY A 9 -7.56 -8.74 -5.23
CA GLY A 9 -8.58 -9.74 -4.90
C GLY A 9 -8.64 -10.17 -3.42
N ARG A 10 -7.89 -9.50 -2.54
CA ARG A 10 -7.80 -9.79 -1.10
C ARG A 10 -7.54 -8.53 -0.27
N TYR A 11 -7.81 -8.61 1.03
CA TYR A 11 -7.27 -7.66 2.00
C TYR A 11 -5.76 -7.83 2.15
N GLY A 12 -5.10 -6.69 2.43
CA GLY A 12 -3.76 -6.69 2.98
C GLY A 12 -3.75 -7.18 4.42
N THR A 13 -2.58 -7.57 4.91
CA THR A 13 -2.35 -7.87 6.33
C THR A 13 -1.65 -6.73 7.05
N ALA A 14 -1.65 -6.75 8.38
CA ALA A 14 -0.95 -5.75 9.18
C ALA A 14 0.57 -5.80 8.93
N GLU A 15 1.11 -6.99 8.68
CA GLU A 15 2.53 -7.23 8.41
C GLU A 15 2.96 -6.61 7.08
N GLU A 16 2.08 -6.59 6.07
CA GLU A 16 2.36 -5.93 4.79
C GLU A 16 2.47 -4.42 4.96
N LEU A 17 1.61 -3.80 5.79
CA LEU A 17 1.73 -2.39 6.14
C LEU A 17 2.99 -2.12 6.97
N ALA A 18 3.28 -2.99 7.96
CA ALA A 18 4.47 -2.87 8.79
C ALA A 18 5.76 -2.99 7.97
N GLY A 19 5.78 -3.85 6.94
CA GLY A 19 6.93 -3.98 6.03
C GLY A 19 7.23 -2.68 5.28
N VAL A 20 6.19 -1.99 4.78
CA VAL A 20 6.37 -0.69 4.12
C VAL A 20 6.83 0.38 5.11
N ALA A 21 6.25 0.41 6.32
CA ALA A 21 6.69 1.33 7.37
C ALA A 21 8.15 1.09 7.75
N ASN A 22 8.57 -0.17 7.88
CA ASN A 22 9.95 -0.53 8.17
C ASN A 22 10.92 -0.08 7.06
N PHE A 23 10.54 -0.24 5.79
CA PHE A 23 11.32 0.29 4.67
C PHE A 23 11.45 1.83 4.72
N LEU A 24 10.35 2.54 4.98
CA LEU A 24 10.38 4.01 5.07
C LEU A 24 11.16 4.54 6.29
N LEU A 25 11.40 3.69 7.29
CA LEU A 25 12.22 4.00 8.45
C LEU A 25 13.66 3.50 8.33
N SER A 26 13.99 2.72 7.28
CA SER A 26 15.33 2.20 7.03
C SER A 26 16.14 3.12 6.12
N ASP A 27 17.45 2.91 6.12
CA ASP A 27 18.39 3.61 5.23
C ASP A 27 18.12 3.36 3.74
N ASP A 28 17.40 2.29 3.39
CA ASP A 28 17.02 1.97 2.02
C ASP A 28 16.12 3.06 1.40
N SER A 29 15.43 3.83 2.24
CA SER A 29 14.57 4.95 1.83
C SER A 29 15.24 6.32 1.94
N SER A 30 16.55 6.39 2.18
CA SER A 30 17.30 7.63 2.50
C SER A 30 17.17 8.79 1.51
N TRP A 31 16.78 8.52 0.26
CA TRP A 31 16.54 9.56 -0.76
C TRP A 31 15.06 9.81 -1.09
N MET A 32 14.14 9.28 -0.29
CA MET A 32 12.70 9.44 -0.46
C MET A 32 12.13 10.42 0.55
N THR A 33 11.44 11.46 0.07
CA THR A 33 10.70 12.39 0.94
C THR A 33 9.47 12.97 0.23
N GLY A 34 8.48 13.41 1.01
CA GLY A 34 7.27 14.08 0.51
C GLY A 34 6.32 13.19 -0.30
N GLN A 35 6.47 11.87 -0.25
CA GLN A 35 5.67 10.94 -1.04
C GLN A 35 4.42 10.47 -0.29
N VAL A 36 3.33 10.26 -1.02
CA VAL A 36 2.14 9.56 -0.55
C VAL A 36 2.09 8.19 -1.23
N LEU A 37 2.26 7.12 -0.44
CA LEU A 37 2.25 5.75 -0.94
C LEU A 37 0.91 5.07 -0.62
N HIS A 38 0.25 4.52 -1.64
CA HIS A 38 -1.00 3.77 -1.47
C HIS A 38 -0.70 2.29 -1.29
N ILE A 39 -0.95 1.78 -0.08
CA ILE A 39 -0.77 0.36 0.30
C ILE A 39 -2.14 -0.27 0.52
N ASP A 40 -2.93 -0.37 -0.55
CA ASP A 40 -4.37 -0.63 -0.47
C ASP A 40 -4.86 -1.73 -1.43
N GLY A 41 -3.94 -2.55 -1.93
CA GLY A 41 -4.25 -3.61 -2.89
C GLY A 41 -4.74 -3.10 -4.24
N GLY A 42 -4.47 -1.82 -4.58
CA GLY A 42 -4.81 -1.19 -5.86
C GLY A 42 -6.11 -0.40 -5.86
N MET A 43 -6.73 -0.15 -4.72
CA MET A 43 -8.01 0.56 -4.67
C MET A 43 -7.91 2.00 -5.19
N SER A 44 -6.81 2.69 -4.88
CA SER A 44 -6.62 4.09 -5.23
C SER A 44 -6.41 4.34 -6.73
N VAL A 45 -6.17 3.30 -7.53
CA VAL A 45 -6.03 3.43 -9.00
C VAL A 45 -7.35 3.16 -9.74
N LEU A 46 -8.40 2.72 -9.04
CA LEU A 46 -9.72 2.52 -9.66
C LEU A 46 -10.32 3.89 -10.01
N ARG A 47 -10.59 4.11 -11.30
CA ARG A 47 -11.47 5.22 -11.70
C ARG A 47 -12.90 4.88 -11.30
N SER A 48 -13.50 5.71 -10.45
CA SER A 48 -14.96 5.82 -10.45
C SER A 48 -15.38 6.36 -11.81
N LEU A 49 -16.27 5.64 -12.48
CA LEU A 49 -17.09 6.23 -13.53
C LEU A 49 -18.03 7.28 -12.92
#